data_AF-A0AAE1XMW9-F1
#
_entry.id   AF-A0AAE1XMW9-F1
#
_cell.length_a   1.000
_cell.length_b   1.000
_cell.length_c   1.000
_cell.angle_alpha   90.00
_cell.angle_beta   90.00
_cell.angle_gamma   90.00
#
_symmetry.space_group_name_H-M   'P 1'
#
loop_
_entity.id
_entity.type
_entity.pdbx_description
1 polymer ?
#
loop_
_entity_poly.entity_id
_entity_poly.type
_entity_poly.pdbx_seq_one_letter_code
_entity_poly.pdbx_strand_id
1 'polypeptide(L)'
;MANAPTDVPSRRGNMFCLGYNENTDTTNDTRNVLLIVATLITAVTFQAGVNPPGGVWQSDEGKHKAGRAIYASQKEAFYTFLISNTLALSSSILVLMSLTYRFPYHVELWGAIVAMFVTYAAAVFAIAPDESVKFRYLLATAAVPFGIRIVMEIFKWLRLRRKPNMNQP
;
A
#
# COMPACT_ATOMS: atom_id res chain seq x y z
N MET A 1 43.26 -45.02 11.62
CA MET A 1 42.62 -43.77 12.09
C MET A 1 42.76 -42.73 10.99
N ALA A 2 41.69 -42.43 10.26
CA ALA A 2 41.63 -41.31 9.33
C ALA A 2 40.35 -40.54 9.67
N ASN A 3 40.50 -39.31 10.15
CA ASN A 3 39.39 -38.44 10.51
C ASN A 3 38.71 -37.93 9.23
N ALA A 4 37.39 -38.09 9.17
CA ALA A 4 36.54 -37.56 8.11
C ALA A 4 36.50 -36.02 8.15
N PRO A 5 36.42 -35.33 7.01
CA PRO A 5 36.09 -33.91 7.01
C PRO A 5 34.59 -33.75 7.27
N THR A 6 34.24 -33.22 8.44
CA THR A 6 32.89 -32.74 8.73
C THR A 6 32.70 -31.36 8.11
N ASP A 7 32.24 -31.32 6.86
CA ASP A 7 31.72 -30.09 6.27
C ASP A 7 30.35 -29.78 6.88
N VAL A 8 30.36 -28.92 7.90
CA VAL A 8 29.16 -28.28 8.44
C VAL A 8 28.80 -27.10 7.53
N PRO A 9 27.65 -27.12 6.82
CA PRO A 9 27.24 -25.96 6.05
C PRO A 9 26.82 -24.85 7.02
N SER A 10 27.51 -23.72 6.91
CA SER A 10 27.20 -22.48 7.61
C SER A 10 25.78 -22.04 7.25
N ARG A 11 24.82 -22.27 8.17
CA ARG A 11 23.51 -21.61 8.17
C ARG A 11 23.73 -20.12 8.44
N ARG A 12 24.02 -19.35 7.39
CA ARG A 12 23.90 -17.89 7.45
C ARG A 12 22.46 -17.54 7.11
N GLY A 13 21.71 -17.24 8.15
CA GLY A 13 20.32 -16.80 8.05
C GLY A 13 20.24 -15.51 7.24
N ASN A 14 19.69 -15.62 6.03
CA ASN A 14 19.23 -14.46 5.28
C ASN A 14 17.78 -14.21 5.65
N MET A 15 17.59 -13.54 6.78
CA MET A 15 16.34 -12.88 7.09
C MET A 15 16.18 -11.75 6.06
N PHE A 16 15.19 -11.88 5.18
CA PHE A 16 14.83 -10.92 4.14
C PHE A 16 15.73 -10.87 2.88
N CYS A 17 15.76 -11.97 2.13
CA CYS A 17 15.93 -11.87 0.68
C CYS A 17 14.63 -12.33 0.02
N LEU A 18 13.78 -11.39 -0.38
CA LEU A 18 12.86 -11.61 -1.50
C LEU A 18 13.74 -11.74 -2.76
N GLY A 19 14.42 -12.89 -2.88
CA GLY A 19 15.24 -13.24 -4.02
C GLY A 19 14.33 -13.56 -5.18
N TYR A 20 13.82 -12.53 -5.85
CA TYR A 20 13.16 -12.69 -7.14
C TYR A 20 14.23 -13.05 -8.16
N ASN A 21 14.18 -14.29 -8.65
CA ASN A 21 15.09 -14.76 -9.69
C ASN A 21 14.28 -14.89 -10.99
N GLU A 22 14.45 -13.91 -11.87
CA GLU A 22 13.75 -13.82 -13.17
C GLU A 22 13.91 -15.08 -14.02
N ASN A 23 14.96 -15.88 -13.80
CA ASN A 23 15.23 -17.10 -14.55
C ASN A 23 14.52 -18.36 -14.01
N THR A 24 14.05 -18.35 -12.76
CA THR A 24 13.43 -19.53 -12.12
C THR A 24 11.99 -19.31 -11.68
N ASP A 25 11.60 -18.06 -11.44
CA ASP A 25 10.28 -17.75 -10.89
C ASP A 25 9.25 -17.59 -12.02
N THR A 26 8.17 -18.37 -11.97
CA THR A 26 7.09 -18.20 -12.92
C THR A 26 6.31 -16.91 -12.61
N THR A 27 5.67 -16.31 -13.63
CA THR A 27 4.81 -15.13 -13.45
C THR A 27 3.73 -15.34 -12.38
N ASN A 28 3.30 -16.58 -12.13
CA ASN A 28 2.32 -16.91 -11.11
C ASN A 28 2.92 -16.88 -9.70
N ASP A 29 4.14 -17.37 -9.50
CA ASP A 29 4.81 -17.36 -8.20
C ASP A 29 5.08 -15.92 -7.74
N THR A 30 5.59 -15.08 -8.64
CA THR A 30 5.78 -13.65 -8.37
C THR A 30 4.45 -12.96 -8.05
N ARG A 31 3.38 -13.27 -8.79
CA ARG A 31 2.04 -12.72 -8.54
C ARG A 31 1.53 -13.12 -7.16
N ASN A 32 1.71 -14.37 -6.74
CA ASN A 32 1.29 -14.85 -5.43
C ASN A 32 2.03 -14.12 -4.31
N VAL A 33 3.35 -13.99 -4.42
CA VAL A 33 4.17 -13.25 -3.45
C VAL A 33 3.75 -11.78 -3.38
N LEU A 34 3.57 -11.13 -4.52
CA LEU A 34 3.13 -9.73 -4.57
C LEU A 34 1.72 -9.53 -3.99
N LEU A 35 0.79 -10.47 -4.20
CA LEU A 35 -0.54 -10.44 -3.57
C LEU A 35 -0.43 -10.51 -2.05
N ILE A 36 0.42 -11.40 -1.53
CA ILE A 36 0.65 -11.52 -0.08
C ILE A 36 1.24 -10.22 0.47
N VAL A 37 2.31 -9.71 -0.13
CA VAL A 37 2.97 -8.47 0.32
C VAL A 37 2.02 -7.28 0.25
N ALA A 38 1.27 -7.12 -0.85
CA ALA A 38 0.32 -6.03 -1.00
C ALA A 38 -0.84 -6.13 0.02
N THR A 39 -1.34 -7.34 0.29
CA THR A 39 -2.38 -7.58 1.31
C THR A 39 -1.85 -7.24 2.70
N LEU A 40 -0.62 -7.63 3.02
CA LEU A 40 0.01 -7.32 4.31
C LEU A 40 0.20 -5.82 4.51
N ILE A 41 0.73 -5.10 3.51
CA ILE A 41 0.87 -3.64 3.59
C ILE A 41 -0.50 -2.98 3.75
N THR A 42 -1.50 -3.44 3.00
CA THR A 42 -2.89 -2.95 3.10
C THR A 42 -3.45 -3.15 4.50
N ALA A 43 -3.27 -4.34 5.09
CA ALA A 43 -3.74 -4.64 6.44
C ALA A 43 -3.03 -3.79 7.51
N VAL A 44 -1.70 -3.69 7.45
CA VAL A 44 -0.90 -2.90 8.39
C VAL A 44 -1.27 -1.42 8.31
N THR A 45 -1.43 -0.88 7.10
CA THR A 45 -1.81 0.53 6.90
C THR A 45 -3.23 0.80 7.37
N PHE A 46 -4.18 -0.09 7.07
CA PHE A 46 -5.55 0.01 7.59
C PHE A 46 -5.57 0.04 9.12
N GLN A 47 -4.91 -0.93 9.76
CA GLN A 47 -4.82 -1.01 11.22
C GLN A 47 -4.20 0.24 11.84
N ALA A 48 -3.10 0.73 11.28
CA ALA A 48 -2.43 1.93 11.78
C ALA A 48 -3.24 3.22 11.54
N GLY A 49 -4.07 3.28 10.49
CA GLY A 49 -4.93 4.42 10.21
C GLY A 49 -6.16 4.49 11.11
N VAL A 50 -6.82 3.36 11.38
CA VAL A 50 -7.99 3.29 12.25
C VAL A 50 -7.62 3.32 13.73
N ASN A 51 -6.42 2.85 14.08
CA ASN A 51 -5.87 2.89 15.43
C ASN A 51 -4.61 3.78 15.43
N PRO A 52 -4.77 5.11 15.54
CA PRO A 52 -3.64 6.04 15.50
C PRO A 52 -2.66 5.74 16.66
N PRO A 53 -1.35 6.00 16.47
CA PRO A 53 -0.36 5.88 17.53
C PRO A 53 -0.79 6.65 18.79
N GLY A 54 -0.74 6.01 19.96
CA GLY A 54 -1.20 6.63 21.21
C GLY A 54 -2.72 6.65 21.39
N GLY A 55 -3.51 6.17 20.42
CA GLY A 55 -4.96 6.00 20.54
C GLY A 55 -5.77 7.28 20.34
N VAL A 56 -7.03 7.21 20.79
CA VAL A 56 -7.99 8.32 20.74
C VAL A 56 -8.38 8.74 22.14
N TRP A 57 -8.73 10.01 22.29
CA TRP A 57 -9.28 10.53 23.54
C TRP A 57 -10.60 9.82 23.88
N GLN A 58 -10.78 9.45 25.16
CA GLN A 58 -11.96 8.71 25.63
C GLN A 58 -13.04 9.63 26.23
N SER A 59 -12.65 10.83 26.67
CA SER A 59 -13.51 11.84 27.27
C SER A 59 -13.27 13.21 26.64
N ASP A 60 -14.28 14.07 26.69
CA ASP A 60 -14.16 15.48 26.33
C ASP A 60 -13.53 16.24 27.50
N GLU A 61 -12.23 16.53 27.40
CA GLU A 61 -11.47 17.22 28.45
C GLU A 61 -10.66 18.39 27.87
N GLY A 62 -10.99 19.61 28.32
CA GLY A 62 -10.29 20.83 27.95
C GLY A 62 -10.34 21.12 26.45
N LYS A 63 -9.20 20.97 25.76
CA LYS A 63 -9.08 21.20 24.31
C LYS A 63 -9.23 19.92 23.48
N HIS A 64 -9.43 18.78 24.11
CA HIS A 64 -9.53 17.48 23.46
C HIS A 64 -10.98 17.01 23.38
N LYS A 65 -11.31 16.36 22.26
CA LYS A 65 -12.64 15.77 22.02
C LYS A 65 -12.50 14.26 21.90
N ALA A 66 -13.43 13.52 22.50
CA ALA A 66 -13.50 12.08 22.42
C ALA A 66 -13.54 11.61 20.95
N GLY A 67 -12.84 10.51 20.67
CA GLY A 67 -12.70 9.95 19.32
C GLY A 67 -11.64 10.63 18.44
N ARG A 68 -11.10 11.80 18.82
CA ARG A 68 -9.96 12.41 18.10
C ARG A 68 -8.64 11.73 18.49
N ALA A 69 -7.72 11.62 17.53
CA ALA A 69 -6.39 11.06 17.79
C ALA A 69 -5.65 11.88 18.85
N ILE A 70 -5.07 11.19 19.84
CA ILE A 70 -4.13 11.79 20.78
C ILE A 70 -2.90 12.32 20.01
N TYR A 71 -2.45 11.56 19.01
CA TYR A 71 -1.33 11.93 18.14
C TYR A 71 -1.55 13.24 17.36
N ALA A 72 -2.81 13.64 17.12
CA ALA A 72 -3.12 14.90 16.45
C ALA A 72 -2.68 16.15 17.23
N SER A 73 -2.31 16.00 18.51
CA SER A 73 -1.70 17.06 19.33
C SER A 73 -0.34 17.51 18.76
N GLN A 74 0.40 16.61 18.08
CA GLN A 74 1.61 16.93 17.33
C GLN A 74 1.29 16.97 15.82
N LYS A 75 0.69 18.09 15.38
CA LYS A 75 0.13 18.25 14.03
C LYS A 75 1.11 17.80 12.92
N GLU A 76 2.35 18.28 12.91
CA GLU A 76 3.32 17.99 11.84
C GLU A 76 3.64 16.50 11.70
N ALA A 77 3.92 15.81 12.82
CA ALA A 77 4.23 14.39 12.82
C ALA A 77 3.01 13.54 12.46
N PHE A 78 1.83 13.91 12.95
CA PHE A 78 0.56 13.24 12.64
C PHE A 78 0.23 13.29 11.15
N TYR A 79 0.38 14.45 10.50
CA TYR A 79 0.11 14.56 9.06
C TYR A 79 1.15 13.82 8.22
N THR A 80 2.43 13.87 8.59
CA THR A 80 3.48 13.10 7.91
C THR A 80 3.19 11.61 7.96
N PHE A 81 2.75 11.11 9.12
CA PHE A 81 2.30 9.74 9.31
C PHE A 81 1.09 9.41 8.44
N LEU A 82 0.02 10.22 8.50
CA LEU A 82 -1.21 9.97 7.74
C LEU A 82 -0.98 9.97 6.22
N ILE A 83 -0.20 10.93 5.71
CA ILE A 83 0.15 11.03 4.28
C ILE A 83 0.90 9.78 3.85
N SER A 84 1.96 9.41 4.58
CA SER A 84 2.77 8.23 4.25
C SER A 84 1.95 6.93 4.30
N ASN A 85 1.10 6.80 5.31
CA ASN A 85 0.22 5.65 5.49
C ASN A 85 -0.82 5.54 4.36
N THR A 86 -1.46 6.67 4.00
CA THR A 86 -2.45 6.73 2.92
C THR A 86 -1.83 6.41 1.56
N LEU A 87 -0.60 6.89 1.30
CA LEU A 87 0.14 6.55 0.08
C LEU A 87 0.45 5.06 -0.01
N ALA A 88 0.92 4.46 1.09
CA ALA A 88 1.23 3.04 1.14
C ALA A 88 -0.03 2.17 0.94
N LEU A 89 -1.15 2.52 1.57
CA LEU A 89 -2.44 1.86 1.37
C LEU A 89 -2.90 1.96 -0.09
N SER A 90 -2.91 3.18 -0.64
CA SER A 90 -3.39 3.45 -2.01
C SER A 90 -2.53 2.74 -3.06
N SER A 91 -1.21 2.74 -2.89
CA SER A 91 -0.28 2.00 -3.76
C SER A 91 -0.51 0.49 -3.70
N SER A 92 -0.71 -0.06 -2.50
CA SER A 92 -0.95 -1.50 -2.32
C SER A 92 -2.27 -1.94 -2.92
N ILE A 93 -3.33 -1.15 -2.75
CA ILE A 93 -4.64 -1.37 -3.38
C ILE A 93 -4.54 -1.39 -4.91
N LEU A 94 -3.73 -0.51 -5.51
CA LEU A 94 -3.48 -0.52 -6.96
C LEU A 94 -2.78 -1.80 -7.43
N VAL A 95 -1.83 -2.31 -6.64
CA VAL A 95 -1.18 -3.61 -6.90
C VAL A 95 -2.22 -4.71 -6.80
N LEU A 96 -3.03 -4.74 -5.74
CA LEU A 96 -4.11 -5.73 -5.58
C LEU A 96 -5.08 -5.71 -6.76
N MET A 97 -5.60 -4.55 -7.18
CA MET A 97 -6.50 -4.45 -8.33
C MET A 97 -5.83 -4.93 -9.63
N SER A 98 -4.57 -4.55 -9.86
CA SER A 98 -3.81 -4.96 -11.06
C SER A 98 -3.60 -6.47 -11.12
N LEU A 99 -3.20 -7.06 -9.99
CA LEU A 99 -2.91 -8.48 -9.90
C LEU A 99 -4.18 -9.32 -9.85
N THR A 100 -5.33 -8.75 -9.46
CA THR A 100 -6.56 -9.54 -9.30
C THR A 100 -7.50 -9.51 -10.51
N TYR A 101 -7.25 -8.65 -11.49
CA TYR A 101 -8.11 -8.48 -12.67
C TYR A 101 -8.40 -9.78 -13.46
N ARG A 102 -7.50 -10.75 -13.44
CA ARG A 102 -7.65 -12.03 -14.15
C ARG A 102 -8.36 -13.14 -13.34
N PHE A 103 -8.79 -12.89 -12.10
CA PHE A 103 -9.50 -13.91 -11.31
C PHE A 103 -11.00 -13.95 -11.65
N PRO A 104 -11.66 -15.12 -11.56
CA PRO A 104 -13.09 -15.24 -11.83
C PRO A 104 -13.97 -14.37 -10.91
N TYR A 105 -13.54 -14.12 -9.67
CA TYR A 105 -14.28 -13.33 -8.66
C TYR A 105 -13.77 -11.88 -8.51
N HIS A 106 -13.12 -11.33 -9.53
CA HIS A 106 -12.46 -10.03 -9.43
C HIS A 106 -13.41 -8.86 -9.11
N VAL A 107 -14.66 -8.88 -9.61
CA VAL A 107 -15.63 -7.79 -9.36
C VAL A 107 -16.06 -7.70 -7.90
N GLU A 108 -16.29 -8.84 -7.25
CA GLU A 108 -16.64 -8.90 -5.83
C GLU A 108 -15.47 -8.45 -4.96
N LEU A 109 -14.26 -8.90 -5.32
CA LEU A 109 -13.04 -8.49 -4.64
C LEU A 109 -12.77 -6.98 -4.80
N TRP A 110 -13.00 -6.41 -5.98
CA TRP A 110 -12.85 -4.97 -6.20
C TRP A 110 -13.90 -4.18 -5.42
N GLY A 111 -15.13 -4.67 -5.35
CA GLY A 111 -16.17 -4.12 -4.49
C GLY A 111 -15.72 -4.08 -3.03
N ALA A 112 -15.16 -5.18 -2.52
CA ALA A 112 -14.63 -5.25 -1.15
C ALA A 112 -13.44 -4.30 -0.92
N ILE A 113 -12.50 -4.20 -1.86
CA ILE A 113 -11.35 -3.29 -1.78
C ILE A 113 -11.81 -1.82 -1.75
N VAL A 114 -12.78 -1.45 -2.60
CA VAL A 114 -13.33 -0.09 -2.63
C VAL A 114 -14.08 0.20 -1.32
N ALA A 115 -14.91 -0.73 -0.85
CA ALA A 115 -15.60 -0.58 0.43
C ALA A 115 -14.62 -0.41 1.60
N MET A 116 -13.55 -1.19 1.64
CA MET A 116 -12.49 -1.09 2.66
C MET A 116 -11.80 0.28 2.61
N PHE A 117 -11.51 0.80 1.41
CA PHE A 117 -10.92 2.12 1.22
C PHE A 117 -11.84 3.24 1.72
N VAL A 118 -13.14 3.13 1.48
CA VAL A 118 -14.15 4.07 2.02
C VAL A 118 -14.17 4.02 3.54
N THR A 119 -14.16 2.83 4.15
CA THR A 119 -14.11 2.67 5.61
C THR A 119 -12.85 3.30 6.20
N TYR A 120 -11.69 3.13 5.56
CA TYR A 120 -10.45 3.78 5.97
C TYR A 120 -10.57 5.31 5.92
N ALA A 121 -11.10 5.87 4.83
CA ALA A 121 -11.28 7.31 4.68
C ALA A 121 -12.22 7.88 5.76
N ALA A 122 -13.31 7.17 6.06
CA ALA A 122 -14.25 7.53 7.11
C ALA A 122 -13.59 7.51 8.51
N ALA A 123 -12.79 6.48 8.81
CA ALA A 123 -12.08 6.38 10.08
C ALA A 123 -11.05 7.51 10.25
N VAL A 124 -10.26 7.80 9.22
CA VAL A 124 -9.29 8.91 9.26
C VAL A 124 -10.01 10.25 9.44
N PHE A 125 -11.16 10.45 8.80
CA PHE A 125 -11.97 11.66 8.97
C PHE A 125 -12.52 11.79 10.41
N ALA A 126 -13.00 10.71 11.01
CA ALA A 126 -13.49 10.71 12.38
C ALA A 126 -12.39 11.08 13.39
N ILE A 127 -11.15 10.68 13.12
CA ILE A 127 -10.03 10.79 14.07
C ILE A 127 -9.24 12.10 13.89
N ALA A 128 -9.15 12.65 12.68
CA ALA A 128 -8.36 13.85 12.37
C ALA A 128 -9.11 15.16 12.74
N PRO A 129 -8.48 16.13 13.44
CA PRO A 129 -9.13 17.36 13.86
C PRO A 129 -9.62 18.21 12.66
N ASP A 130 -10.77 18.87 12.81
CA ASP A 130 -11.43 19.67 11.76
C ASP A 130 -10.58 20.87 11.33
N GLU A 131 -9.78 20.67 10.28
CA GLU A 131 -9.12 21.73 9.52
C GLU A 131 -9.35 21.43 8.04
N SER A 132 -10.43 21.99 7.48
CA SER A 132 -10.97 21.66 6.14
C SER A 132 -9.95 21.73 5.01
N VAL A 133 -8.92 22.56 5.13
CA VAL A 133 -7.84 22.69 4.15
C VAL A 133 -6.89 21.49 4.13
N LYS A 134 -6.67 20.83 5.26
CA LYS A 134 -5.76 19.68 5.37
C LYS A 134 -6.41 18.37 4.92
N PHE A 135 -7.73 18.27 5.00
CA PHE A 135 -8.52 17.19 4.41
C PHE A 135 -8.35 17.09 2.88
N ARG A 136 -8.33 18.24 2.18
CA ARG A 136 -8.10 18.27 0.72
C ARG A 136 -6.74 17.67 0.34
N TYR A 137 -5.70 17.92 1.14
CA TYR A 137 -4.38 17.33 0.92
C TYR A 137 -4.36 15.82 1.13
N LEU A 138 -5.11 15.31 2.11
CA LEU A 138 -5.25 13.86 2.33
C LEU A 138 -5.94 13.19 1.13
N LEU A 139 -7.03 13.78 0.63
CA LEU A 139 -7.75 13.28 -0.55
C LEU A 139 -6.88 13.35 -1.82
N ALA A 140 -6.14 14.45 -2.01
CA ALA A 140 -5.20 14.58 -3.10
C ALA A 140 -4.12 13.50 -3.03
N THR A 141 -3.55 13.26 -1.84
CA THR A 141 -2.54 12.23 -1.59
C THR A 141 -3.04 10.83 -1.94
N ALA A 142 -4.27 10.49 -1.56
CA ALA A 142 -4.89 9.23 -1.95
C ALA A 142 -5.01 9.08 -3.47
N ALA A 143 -5.29 10.17 -4.21
CA ALA A 143 -5.41 10.16 -5.66
C ALA A 143 -4.05 10.11 -6.40
N VAL A 144 -2.94 10.49 -5.77
CA VAL A 144 -1.61 10.56 -6.40
C VAL A 144 -1.19 9.23 -7.04
N PRO A 145 -1.23 8.07 -6.33
CA PRO A 145 -0.83 6.80 -6.92
C PRO A 145 -1.67 6.40 -8.15
N PHE A 146 -2.97 6.72 -8.12
CA PHE A 146 -3.87 6.49 -9.26
C PHE A 146 -3.50 7.37 -10.44
N GLY A 147 -3.23 8.66 -10.19
CA GLY A 147 -2.77 9.61 -11.21
C GLY A 147 -1.45 9.16 -11.85
N ILE A 148 -0.47 8.75 -11.06
CA ILE A 148 0.83 8.23 -11.56
C ILE A 148 0.61 7.00 -12.44
N ARG A 149 -0.24 6.05 -12.03
CA ARG A 149 -0.59 4.88 -12.84
C ARG A 149 -1.23 5.26 -14.18
N ILE A 150 -2.21 6.15 -14.17
CA ILE A 150 -2.88 6.63 -15.38
C ILE A 150 -1.86 7.30 -16.32
N VAL A 151 -0.99 8.16 -15.78
CA VAL A 151 0.07 8.82 -16.56
C VAL A 151 1.05 7.80 -17.15
N MET A 152 1.46 6.78 -16.40
CA MET A 152 2.34 5.72 -16.91
C MET A 152 1.69 4.94 -18.07
N GLU A 153 0.41 4.58 -17.95
CA GLU A 153 -0.30 3.86 -19.02
C GLU A 153 -0.51 4.75 -20.25
N ILE A 154 -0.85 6.03 -20.07
CA ILE A 154 -0.92 7.01 -21.17
C ILE A 154 0.46 7.17 -21.83
N PHE A 155 1.53 7.25 -21.05
CA PHE A 155 2.87 7.40 -21.57
C PHE A 155 3.36 6.17 -22.34
N LYS A 156 3.06 4.96 -21.84
CA LYS A 156 3.29 3.70 -22.57
C LYS A 156 2.51 3.71 -23.88
N TRP A 157 1.23 4.05 -23.84
CA TRP A 157 0.37 4.12 -25.03
C TRP A 157 0.89 5.14 -26.06
N LEU A 158 1.34 6.32 -25.61
CA LEU A 158 1.96 7.34 -26.46
C LEU A 158 3.30 6.86 -27.06
N ARG A 159 4.15 6.19 -26.27
CA ARG A 159 5.40 5.59 -26.76
C ARG A 159 5.15 4.48 -27.77
N LEU A 160 4.13 3.65 -27.57
CA LEU A 160 3.75 2.59 -28.49
C LEU A 160 3.21 3.15 -29.80
N ARG A 161 2.39 4.22 -29.75
CA ARG A 161 1.96 4.96 -30.95
C ARG A 161 3.10 5.61 -31.72
N ARG A 162 4.22 5.91 -31.05
CA ARG A 162 5.40 6.52 -31.67
C ARG A 162 6.35 5.54 -32.34
N LYS A 163 6.23 4.22 -32.15
CA LYS A 163 6.99 3.26 -32.96
C LYS A 163 6.31 3.15 -34.33
N PRO A 164 6.87 3.72 -35.41
CA PRO A 164 6.33 3.50 -36.75
C PRO A 164 6.52 2.02 -37.09
N ASN A 165 5.54 1.41 -37.75
CA ASN A 165 5.69 0.07 -38.33
C ASN A 165 6.85 0.09 -39.34
N MET A 166 8.05 -0.30 -38.92
CA MET A 166 9.22 -0.44 -39.80
C MET A 166 9.32 -1.83 -40.45
N ASN A 167 8.18 -2.52 -40.60
CA ASN A 167 8.10 -3.80 -41.29
C ASN A 167 7.12 -3.68 -42.46
N GLN A 168 7.59 -3.09 -43.57
CA GLN A 168 7.17 -3.32 -44.96
C GLN A 168 8.07 -2.47 -45.87
N PRO A 169 8.50 -2.95 -47.05
CA PRO A 169 8.10 -4.18 -47.75
C PRO A 169 9.02 -5.38 -47.52
#